data_AF-A0A6J4LTF0-F1
#
_entry.id   AF-A0A6J4LTF0-F1
#
_cell.length_a   1.000
_cell.length_b   1.000
_cell.length_c   1.000
_cell.angle_alpha   90.00
_cell.angle_beta   90.00
_cell.angle_gamma   90.00
#
_symmetry.space_group_name_H-M   'P 1'
#
loop_
_entity.id
_entity.type
_entity.pdbx_description
1 polymer ?
#
loop_
_entity_poly.entity_id
_entity_poly.type
_entity_poly.pdbx_seq_one_letter_code
_entity_poly.pdbx_strand_id
1 'polypeptide(L)'
;MMLKRTTPADAAAPVRVVVVTMDSHLAGAADAAGRALRRELPGLELVVHAADEWCSDEAALRDCLDDIARGDIVVATMLFLEEHIRAVLPALAAR
;
A
#
# COMPACT_ATOMS: atom_id res chain seq x y z
N MET A 1 0.71 -38.25 9.68
CA MET A 1 0.28 -36.87 9.34
C MET A 1 0.07 -36.81 7.84
N MET A 2 -1.11 -36.39 7.37
CA MET A 2 -1.36 -36.17 5.94
C MET A 2 -0.65 -34.88 5.52
N LEU A 3 0.22 -34.94 4.50
CA LEU A 3 0.78 -33.74 3.89
C LEU A 3 -0.37 -32.88 3.34
N LYS A 4 -0.46 -31.62 3.78
CA LYS A 4 -1.32 -30.62 3.14
C LYS A 4 -0.88 -30.46 1.68
N ARG A 5 -1.83 -30.47 0.75
CA ARG A 5 -1.58 -30.12 -0.65
C ARG A 5 -1.06 -28.69 -0.70
N THR A 6 0.23 -28.51 -1.01
CA THR A 6 0.75 -27.26 -1.53
C THR A 6 0.39 -27.23 -3.01
N THR A 7 -0.70 -26.56 -3.37
CA THR A 7 -0.95 -26.13 -4.75
C THR A 7 0.25 -25.28 -5.17
N PRO A 8 0.79 -25.41 -6.40
CA PRO A 8 1.75 -24.44 -6.90
C PRO A 8 1.12 -23.06 -6.75
N ALA A 9 1.84 -22.08 -6.19
CA ALA A 9 1.41 -20.70 -6.35
C ALA A 9 1.39 -20.47 -7.86
N ASP A 10 0.21 -20.23 -8.43
CA ASP A 10 0.10 -19.81 -9.82
C ASP A 10 1.10 -18.68 -10.03
N ALA A 11 1.87 -18.78 -11.11
CA ALA A 11 2.95 -17.85 -11.39
C ALA A 11 2.42 -16.41 -11.26
N ALA A 12 2.94 -15.70 -10.24
CA ALA A 12 2.69 -14.30 -9.94
C ALA A 12 1.24 -13.92 -9.58
N ALA A 13 0.63 -14.55 -8.55
CA ALA A 13 -0.49 -13.89 -7.87
C ALA A 13 -0.06 -12.46 -7.47
N PRO A 14 -0.79 -11.41 -7.89
CA PRO A 14 -0.37 -10.04 -7.64
C PRO A 14 -0.40 -9.76 -6.15
N VAL A 15 0.70 -9.21 -5.61
CA VAL A 15 0.78 -8.78 -4.21
C VAL A 15 0.73 -7.25 -4.21
N ARG A 16 -0.26 -6.68 -3.53
CA ARG A 16 -0.44 -5.24 -3.42
C ARG A 16 0.01 -4.73 -2.07
N VAL A 17 1.08 -3.95 -2.07
CA VAL A 17 1.58 -3.26 -0.89
C VAL A 17 1.24 -1.78 -1.03
N VAL A 18 0.49 -1.27 -0.06
CA VAL A 18 0.03 0.12 -0.02
C VAL A 18 0.69 0.81 1.16
N VAL A 19 1.51 1.82 0.89
CA VAL A 19 2.13 2.65 1.93
C VAL A 19 1.33 3.94 2.05
N VAL A 20 0.82 4.21 3.26
CA VAL A 20 0.05 5.41 3.59
C VAL A 20 0.89 6.22 4.56
N THR A 21 1.38 7.38 4.11
CA THR A 21 2.37 8.18 4.84
C THR A 21 2.08 9.67 4.77
N MET A 22 2.74 10.49 5.60
CA MET A 22 2.82 11.94 5.38
C MET A 22 4.13 12.37 4.69
N ASP A 23 5.08 11.47 4.51
CA ASP A 23 6.40 11.80 3.95
C ASP A 23 6.45 11.51 2.45
N SER A 24 6.25 12.53 1.63
CA SER A 24 6.38 12.44 0.18
C SER A 24 7.80 12.11 -0.29
N HIS A 25 8.84 12.35 0.52
CA HIS A 25 10.21 11.94 0.19
C HIS A 25 10.39 10.42 0.24
N LEU A 26 9.50 9.69 0.93
CA LEU A 26 9.51 8.23 0.97
C LEU A 26 9.25 7.62 -0.41
N ALA A 27 8.55 8.33 -1.30
CA ALA A 27 8.16 7.82 -2.62
C ALA A 27 9.37 7.34 -3.44
N GLY A 28 10.47 8.09 -3.45
CA GLY A 28 11.68 7.71 -4.19
C GLY A 28 12.34 6.44 -3.65
N ALA A 29 12.40 6.30 -2.32
CA ALA A 29 12.94 5.09 -1.68
C ALA A 29 12.03 3.88 -1.91
N ALA A 30 10.72 4.06 -1.80
CA ALA A 30 9.74 3.03 -2.07
C ALA A 30 9.79 2.55 -3.52
N ASP A 31 9.90 3.46 -4.49
CA ASP A 31 10.03 3.11 -5.91
C ASP A 31 11.32 2.32 -6.19
N ALA A 32 12.44 2.73 -5.58
CA ALA A 32 13.69 1.97 -5.65
C ALA A 32 13.55 0.56 -5.05
N ALA A 33 12.91 0.43 -3.88
CA ALA A 33 12.63 -0.85 -3.24
C ALA A 33 11.67 -1.71 -4.09
N GLY A 34 10.61 -1.13 -4.64
CA GLY A 34 9.66 -1.81 -5.51
C GLY A 34 10.33 -2.37 -6.77
N ARG A 35 11.22 -1.62 -7.42
CA ARG A 35 12.02 -2.14 -8.54
C ARG A 35 12.91 -3.31 -8.14
N ALA A 36 13.52 -3.26 -6.96
CA ALA A 36 14.36 -4.36 -6.47
C ALA A 36 13.51 -5.60 -6.18
N LEU A 37 12.42 -5.45 -5.44
CA LEU A 37 11.53 -6.53 -5.03
C LEU A 37 10.81 -7.19 -6.21
N ARG A 38 10.47 -6.44 -7.26
CA ARG A 38 9.84 -7.03 -8.47
C ARG A 38 10.70 -8.08 -9.17
N ARG A 39 12.02 -8.10 -8.94
CA ARG A 39 12.89 -9.16 -9.45
C ARG A 39 12.65 -10.51 -8.77
N GLU A 40 12.23 -10.48 -7.50
CA GLU A 40 11.94 -11.66 -6.68
C GLU A 40 10.43 -11.97 -6.65
N LEU A 41 9.60 -10.93 -6.75
CA LEU A 41 8.14 -10.97 -6.76
C LEU A 41 7.59 -10.25 -8.00
N PRO A 42 7.58 -10.91 -9.18
CA PRO A 42 7.17 -10.27 -10.44
C PRO A 42 5.76 -9.68 -10.44
N GLY A 43 4.85 -10.18 -9.58
CA GLY A 43 3.49 -9.67 -9.40
C GLY A 43 3.35 -8.53 -8.38
N LEU A 44 4.45 -7.98 -7.85
CA LEU A 44 4.39 -6.93 -6.83
C LEU A 44 3.93 -5.58 -7.41
N GLU A 45 2.80 -5.11 -6.88
CA GLU A 45 2.34 -3.72 -6.96
C GLU A 45 2.71 -3.04 -5.64
N LEU A 46 3.57 -2.02 -5.69
CA LEU A 46 3.90 -1.17 -4.54
C LEU A 46 3.47 0.25 -4.89
N VAL A 47 2.58 0.80 -4.07
CA VAL A 47 2.08 2.18 -4.20
C VAL A 47 2.31 2.93 -2.90
N VAL A 48 2.59 4.23 -3.03
CA VAL A 48 2.72 5.16 -1.91
C VAL A 48 1.72 6.27 -2.10
N HIS A 49 0.93 6.50 -1.06
CA HIS A 49 0.05 7.65 -0.95
C HIS A 49 0.61 8.55 0.15
N ALA A 50 0.80 9.83 -0.17
CA ALA A 50 1.31 10.82 0.77
C ALA A 50 0.22 11.83 1.17
N ALA A 51 0.14 12.15 2.46
CA ALA A 51 -0.95 12.95 2.99
C ALA A 51 -0.94 14.41 2.58
N ASP A 52 0.25 14.97 2.35
CA ASP A 52 0.43 16.31 1.81
C ASP A 52 -0.19 16.45 0.41
N GLU A 53 -0.29 15.36 -0.35
CA GLU A 53 -0.92 15.33 -1.66
C GLU A 53 -2.46 15.25 -1.54
N TRP A 54 -2.99 14.25 -0.82
CA TRP A 54 -4.45 14.06 -0.76
C TRP A 54 -5.19 15.09 0.07
N CYS A 55 -4.51 15.84 0.95
CA CYS A 55 -5.17 16.86 1.75
C CYS A 55 -5.65 18.06 0.91
N SER A 56 -5.09 18.22 -0.29
CA SER A 56 -5.47 19.28 -1.24
C SER A 56 -6.10 18.74 -2.54
N ASP A 57 -6.18 17.42 -2.70
CA ASP A 57 -6.67 16.76 -3.91
C ASP A 57 -7.61 15.59 -3.54
N GLU A 58 -8.90 15.78 -3.78
CA GLU A 58 -9.93 14.77 -3.55
C GLU A 58 -9.75 13.51 -4.41
N ALA A 59 -9.15 13.63 -5.60
CA ALA A 59 -8.87 12.48 -6.44
C ALA A 59 -7.76 11.62 -5.85
N ALA A 60 -6.68 12.24 -5.38
CA ALA A 60 -5.60 11.54 -4.66
C ALA A 60 -6.11 10.87 -3.38
N LEU A 61 -7.04 11.50 -2.65
CA LEU A 61 -7.67 10.86 -1.50
C LEU A 61 -8.49 9.63 -1.91
N ARG A 62 -9.26 9.72 -2.99
CA ARG A 62 -10.04 8.58 -3.50
C ARG A 62 -9.13 7.42 -3.93
N ASP A 63 -8.06 7.71 -4.65
CA ASP A 63 -7.09 6.69 -5.07
C ASP A 63 -6.44 6.00 -3.85
N CYS A 64 -6.10 6.77 -2.82
CA CYS A 64 -5.59 6.24 -1.55
C CYS A 64 -6.59 5.28 -0.88
N LEU A 65 -7.86 5.68 -0.79
CA LEU A 65 -8.92 4.86 -0.19
C LEU A 65 -9.18 3.57 -0.99
N ASP A 66 -9.21 3.66 -2.32
CA ASP A 66 -9.42 2.53 -3.22
C ASP A 66 -8.25 1.53 -3.15
N ASP A 67 -7.01 2.03 -3.03
CA ASP A 67 -5.84 1.18 -2.82
C ASP A 67 -5.82 0.56 -1.43
N ILE A 68 -6.15 1.29 -0.34
CA ILE A 68 -6.31 0.69 1.00
C ILE A 68 -7.32 -0.46 0.94
N ALA A 69 -8.46 -0.28 0.27
CA ALA A 69 -9.50 -1.30 0.14
C ALA A 69 -9.05 -2.54 -0.65
N ARG A 70 -8.06 -2.41 -1.54
CA ARG A 70 -7.54 -3.50 -2.38
C ARG A 70 -6.19 -4.06 -1.92
N GLY A 71 -5.49 -3.38 -1.02
CA GLY A 71 -4.12 -3.70 -0.62
C GLY A 71 -4.03 -4.97 0.22
N ASP A 72 -3.21 -5.93 -0.21
CA ASP A 72 -2.97 -7.16 0.55
C ASP A 72 -2.15 -6.88 1.83
N ILE A 73 -1.27 -5.88 1.76
CA ILE A 73 -0.50 -5.36 2.89
C ILE A 73 -0.62 -3.84 2.91
N VAL A 74 -1.08 -3.28 4.02
CA VAL A 74 -1.17 -1.83 4.23
C VAL A 74 -0.16 -1.41 5.30
N VAL A 75 0.72 -0.48 4.95
CA VAL A 75 1.74 0.10 5.85
C VAL A 75 1.36 1.54 6.12
N ALA A 76 0.77 1.80 7.29
CA ALA A 76 0.53 3.16 7.76
C ALA A 76 1.73 3.63 8.60
N THR A 77 2.38 4.72 8.18
CA THR A 77 3.57 5.25 8.87
C THR A 77 3.55 6.77 8.89
N MET A 78 4.11 7.38 9.95
CA MET A 78 4.24 8.85 10.06
C MET A 78 2.92 9.64 9.82
N LEU A 79 1.77 9.10 10.20
CA LEU A 79 0.47 9.78 10.15
C LEU A 79 0.14 10.41 11.52
N PHE A 80 0.57 11.65 11.76
CA PHE A 80 0.44 12.30 13.07
C PHE A 80 -0.43 13.56 13.09
N LEU A 81 -0.80 14.12 11.93
CA LEU A 81 -1.75 15.24 11.86
C LEU A 81 -3.19 14.73 11.85
N GLU A 82 -4.04 15.39 12.62
CA GLU A 82 -5.41 14.93 12.85
C GLU A 82 -6.25 14.99 11.58
N GLU A 83 -6.13 16.04 10.76
CA GLU A 83 -6.82 16.11 9.47
C GLU A 83 -6.43 14.97 8.52
N HIS A 84 -5.13 14.63 8.48
CA HIS A 84 -4.61 13.60 7.58
C HIS A 84 -5.07 12.20 7.99
N ILE A 85 -4.96 11.87 9.29
CA ILE A 85 -5.36 10.53 9.76
C ILE A 85 -6.86 10.34 9.69
N ARG A 86 -7.67 11.35 10.04
CA ARG A 86 -9.14 11.24 10.02
C ARG A 86 -9.68 10.92 8.63
N ALA A 87 -9.04 11.41 7.56
CA ALA A 87 -9.44 11.15 6.19
C ALA A 87 -9.37 9.66 5.80
N VAL A 88 -8.38 8.92 6.32
CA VAL A 88 -8.10 7.52 5.94
C VAL A 88 -8.39 6.50 7.05
N LEU A 89 -8.51 6.93 8.31
CA LEU A 89 -8.69 6.07 9.47
C LEU A 89 -9.89 5.10 9.33
N PRO A 90 -11.07 5.51 8.84
CA PRO A 90 -12.18 4.58 8.65
C PRO A 90 -11.84 3.43 7.69
N ALA A 91 -11.10 3.72 6.60
CA ALA A 91 -10.68 2.71 5.64
C ALA A 91 -9.59 1.80 6.22
N LEU A 92 -8.63 2.36 6.94
CA LEU A 92 -7.57 1.58 7.61
C LEU A 92 -8.15 0.63 8.67
N ALA A 93 -9.11 1.08 9.47
CA ALA A 93 -9.74 0.27 10.51
C ALA A 93 -10.62 -0.86 9.97
N ALA A 94 -10.97 -0.83 8.68
CA ALA A 94 -11.75 -1.87 8.01
C ALA A 94 -10.89 -2.99 7.39
N ARG A 95 -9.56 -2.93 7.56
CA ARG A 95 -8.61 -3.96 7.12
C ARG A 95 -8.28 -4.92 8.25
#